data_AF-A0A6A6DPE8-F1
#
_entry.id   AF-A0A6A6DPE8-F1
#
_cell.length_a   1.000
_cell.length_b   1.000
_cell.length_c   1.000
_cell.angle_alpha   90.00
_cell.angle_beta   90.00
_cell.angle_gamma   90.00
#
_symmetry.space_group_name_H-M   'P 1'
#
loop_
_entity.id
_entity.type
_entity.pdbx_description
1 polymer ?
#
loop_
_entity_poly.entity_id
_entity_poly.type
_entity_poly.pdbx_seq_one_letter_code
_entity_poly.pdbx_strand_id
1 'polypeptide(L)' 'ITGTLSETPLYTRLPKSKSFEEVYKVQLDAPLANGDCGSSIVDAKSGQLYGQIIAGCERTGIAYIMAAHHVLEHMEERL' A
#
# COMPACT_ATOMS: atom_id res chain seq x y z
N ILE A 1 -2.50 10.14 10.31
CA ILE A 1 -2.31 8.83 10.98
C ILE A 1 -0.84 8.45 10.78
N THR A 2 -0.21 7.86 11.80
CA THR A 2 1.18 7.38 11.75
C THR A 2 1.22 5.86 11.80
N GLY A 3 2.40 5.29 11.55
CA GLY A 3 2.61 3.86 11.61
C GLY A 3 4.04 3.50 11.23
N THR A 4 4.27 2.20 11.07
CA THR A 4 5.55 1.63 10.66
C THR A 4 5.39 0.80 9.39
N LEU A 5 6.31 0.98 8.45
CA LEU A 5 6.40 0.21 7.22
C LEU A 5 7.45 -0.89 7.41
N SER A 6 7.14 -2.11 6.98
CA SER A 6 8.13 -3.17 6.86
C SER A 6 8.88 -3.02 5.53
N GLU A 7 10.21 -2.94 5.57
CA GLU A 7 11.05 -2.85 4.36
C GLU A 7 11.13 -4.17 3.59
N THR A 8 10.64 -5.27 4.15
CA THR A 8 10.61 -6.56 3.48
C THR A 8 9.43 -6.62 2.49
N PRO A 9 9.68 -6.83 1.20
CA PRO A 9 8.61 -6.98 0.23
C PRO A 9 7.85 -8.29 0.46
N LEU A 10 6.55 -8.23 0.19
CA LEU A 10 5.65 -9.38 0.10
C LEU A 10 5.07 -9.41 -1.30
N TYR A 11 4.52 -10.55 -1.70
CA TYR A 11 3.89 -10.71 -3.01
C TYR A 11 2.48 -11.21 -2.85
N THR A 12 1.54 -10.58 -3.56
CA THR A 12 0.14 -10.97 -3.55
C THR A 12 -0.39 -11.08 -4.97
N ARG A 13 -1.43 -11.89 -5.16
CA ARG A 13 -2.14 -11.99 -6.43
C ARG A 13 -3.51 -11.36 -6.29
N LEU A 14 -3.73 -10.27 -7.02
CA LEU A 14 -5.04 -9.60 -7.03
C LEU A 14 -6.12 -10.51 -7.65
N PRO A 15 -7.40 -10.32 -7.26
CA PRO A 15 -8.49 -11.06 -7.87
C PRO A 15 -8.45 -10.96 -9.39
N LYS A 16 -8.52 -12.11 -10.07
CA LYS A 16 -8.47 -12.23 -11.55
C LYS A 16 -7.12 -11.87 -12.21
N SER A 17 -6.09 -11.50 -11.44
CA SER A 17 -4.74 -11.34 -11.99
C SER A 17 -4.06 -12.69 -12.25
N LYS A 18 -3.17 -12.72 -13.25
CA LYS A 18 -2.27 -13.85 -13.54
C LYS A 18 -0.85 -13.65 -13.00
N SER A 19 -0.52 -12.43 -12.58
CA SER A 19 0.77 -12.03 -12.01
C SER A 19 0.69 -11.88 -10.50
N PHE A 20 1.86 -11.95 -9.85
CA PHE A 20 2.03 -11.53 -8.47
C PHE A 20 2.58 -10.11 -8.46
N GLU A 21 1.98 -9.26 -7.62
CA GLU A 21 2.38 -7.89 -7.44
C GLU A 21 3.14 -7.74 -6.13
N GLU A 22 4.21 -6.95 -6.15
CA GLU A 22 4.94 -6.59 -4.95
C GLU A 22 4.12 -5.64 -4.08
N VAL A 23 4.06 -5.94 -2.79
CA VAL A 23 3.37 -5.15 -1.79
C VAL A 23 4.20 -5.05 -0.52
N TYR A 24 3.96 -4.00 0.25
CA TYR A 24 4.62 -3.80 1.54
C TYR A 24 3.60 -3.77 2.66
N LYS A 25 3.98 -4.35 3.79
CA LYS A 25 3.14 -4.37 5.00
C LYS A 25 3.35 -3.09 5.79
N VAL A 26 2.24 -2.46 6.19
CA VAL A 26 2.22 -1.31 7.09
C VAL A 26 1.44 -1.69 8.34
N GLN A 27 1.95 -1.33 9.50
CA GLN A 27 1.21 -1.33 10.76
C GLN A 27 0.86 0.11 11.10
N LEU A 28 -0.43 0.45 11.06
CA LEU A 28 -0.91 1.77 11.45
C LEU A 28 -1.20 1.80 12.96
N ASP A 29 -1.00 2.98 13.56
CA ASP A 29 -1.27 3.22 14.98
C ASP A 29 -2.77 3.45 15.26
N ALA A 30 -3.57 3.63 14.20
CA ALA A 30 -5.02 3.79 14.25
C ALA A 30 -5.72 2.65 13.51
N PRO A 31 -6.97 2.30 13.89
CA PRO A 31 -7.78 1.35 13.15
C PRO A 31 -8.00 1.81 11.71
N LEU A 32 -8.07 0.83 10.80
CA LEU A 32 -8.55 1.04 9.44
C LEU A 32 -10.07 1.01 9.42
N ALA A 33 -10.65 1.70 8.43
CA ALA A 33 -12.07 1.69 8.14
C ALA A 33 -12.33 1.41 6.65
N ASN A 34 -13.51 0.86 6.35
CA ASN A 34 -14.01 0.79 4.98
C ASN A 34 -13.98 2.17 4.32
N GLY A 35 -13.30 2.25 3.17
CA GLY A 35 -13.06 3.50 2.45
C GLY A 35 -11.60 3.97 2.48
N ASP A 36 -10.76 3.43 3.37
CA ASP A 36 -9.34 3.81 3.44
C ASP A 36 -8.50 3.27 2.27
N CYS A 37 -9.00 2.28 1.52
CA CYS A 37 -8.36 1.81 0.30
C CYS A 37 -8.12 2.95 -0.69
N GLY A 38 -6.95 2.96 -1.32
CA GLY A 38 -6.48 4.04 -2.21
C GLY A 38 -5.81 5.20 -1.49
N SER A 39 -5.88 5.27 -0.15
CA SER A 39 -5.14 6.27 0.63
C SER A 39 -3.64 6.09 0.46
N SER A 40 -2.94 7.21 0.34
CA SER A 40 -1.49 7.26 0.19
C SER A 40 -0.77 7.07 1.54
N ILE A 41 0.26 6.23 1.54
CA ILE A 41 1.24 6.14 2.62
C ILE A 41 2.49 6.88 2.18
N VAL A 42 2.92 7.83 3.01
CA VAL A 42 4.07 8.70 2.75
C VAL A 42 5.10 8.56 3.87
N ASP A 43 6.37 8.77 3.52
CA ASP A 43 7.42 8.90 4.52
C ASP A 43 7.20 10.14 5.39
N ALA A 44 7.25 9.94 6.71
CA ALA A 44 6.92 10.99 7.66
C ALA A 44 7.97 12.12 7.68
N LYS A 45 9.20 11.87 7.22
CA LYS A 45 10.29 12.85 7.23
C LYS A 45 10.41 13.62 5.92
N SER A 46 10.43 12.89 4.81
CA SER A 46 10.66 13.42 3.47
C SER A 46 9.37 13.74 2.71
N GLY A 47 8.23 13.19 3.12
CA GLY A 47 6.96 13.30 2.41
C GLY A 47 6.89 12.48 1.13
N GLN A 48 7.88 11.63 0.85
CA GLN A 48 7.90 10.78 -0.34
C GLN A 48 6.81 9.73 -0.28
N LEU A 49 6.16 9.47 -1.42
CA LEU A 49 5.12 8.46 -1.53
C LEU A 49 5.73 7.06 -1.51
N TYR A 50 5.35 6.25 -0.51
CA TYR A 50 5.67 4.83 -0.50
C TYR A 50 4.72 4.04 -1.39
N GLY A 51 3.43 4.36 -1.34
CA GLY A 51 2.41 3.61 -2.08
C GLY A 51 0.99 3.89 -1.64
N GLN A 52 0.05 3.08 -2.12
CA GLN A 52 -1.36 3.21 -1.80
C GLN A 52 -1.91 1.94 -1.16
N ILE A 53 -2.81 2.08 -0.18
CA ILE A 53 -3.45 0.96 0.51
C ILE A 53 -4.34 0.18 -0.48
N ILE A 54 -4.10 -1.13 -0.60
CA ILE A 54 -4.92 -2.02 -1.45
C ILE A 54 -5.77 -3.01 -0.64
N ALA A 55 -5.36 -3.26 0.61
CA ALA A 55 -6.03 -4.18 1.52
C ALA A 55 -5.69 -3.82 2.96
N GLY A 56 -6.59 -4.11 3.88
CA GLY A 56 -6.42 -3.78 5.29
C GLY A 56 -7.25 -4.65 6.21
N CYS A 57 -6.88 -4.69 7.48
CA CYS A 57 -7.63 -5.33 8.54
C CYS A 57 -7.98 -4.30 9.62
N GLU A 58 -9.28 -3.96 9.72
CA GLU A 58 -9.81 -3.00 10.70
C GLU A 58 -9.43 -3.37 12.14
N ARG A 59 -9.37 -4.68 12.45
CA ARG A 59 -9.10 -5.18 13.80
C ARG A 59 -7.64 -5.04 14.23
N THR A 60 -6.71 -5.22 13.31
CA THR A 60 -5.27 -5.25 13.63
C THR A 60 -4.55 -3.97 13.24
N GLY A 61 -5.15 -3.11 12.41
CA GLY A 61 -4.48 -1.93 11.85
C GLY A 61 -3.41 -2.27 10.80
N ILE A 62 -3.31 -3.55 10.40
CA ILE A 62 -2.39 -3.98 9.34
C ILE A 62 -2.99 -3.61 7.99
N ALA A 63 -2.21 -2.91 7.17
CA ALA A 63 -2.49 -2.62 5.77
C ALA A 63 -1.40 -3.20 4.86
N TYR A 64 -1.76 -3.41 3.60
CA TYR A 64 -0.83 -3.70 2.53
C TYR A 64 -0.89 -2.59 1.49
N ILE A 65 0.27 -2.11 1.10
CA ILE A 65 0.41 -1.07 0.07
C ILE A 65 1.04 -1.63 -1.18
N MET A 66 0.53 -1.20 -2.34
CA MET A 66 1.23 -1.35 -3.60
C MET A 66 2.23 -0.20 -3.74
N ALA A 67 3.48 -0.51 -4.08
CA ALA A 67 4.53 0.49 -4.13
C ALA A 67 4.28 1.51 -5.26
N ALA A 68 4.65 2.77 -5.01
CA ALA A 68 4.37 3.88 -5.92
C ALA A 68 4.98 3.70 -7.32
N HIS A 69 6.11 2.98 -7.44
CA HIS A 69 6.75 2.75 -8.73
C HIS A 69 5.87 1.88 -9.67
N HIS A 70 5.18 0.86 -9.15
CA HIS A 70 4.20 0.07 -9.93
C HIS A 70 3.02 0.92 -10.41
N VAL A 71 2.58 1.87 -9.58
CA VAL A 71 1.46 2.77 -9.90
C VAL A 71 1.87 3.78 -10.98
N LEU A 72 3.10 4.30 -10.91
CA LEU A 72 3.61 5.27 -11.87
C LEU A 72 3.80 4.65 -13.26
N GLU A 73 4.37 3.44 -13.33
CA GLU A 73 4.54 2.70 -14.59
C GLU A 73 3.19 2.49 -15.30
N HIS A 74 2.13 2.13 -14.56
CA HIS A 74 0.78 1.98 -15.11
C HIS A 74 0.13 3.30 -15.57
N MET A 75 0.53 4.43 -15.02
CA MET A 75 0.02 5.75 -15.42
C MET A 75 0.72 6.28 -16.67
N GLU A 76 2.02 6.02 -16.80
CA GLU A 76 2.80 6.41 -17.99
C GLU A 76 2.42 5.59 -19.23
N GLU A 77 2.04 4.31 -19.08
CA GLU A 77 1.53 3.49 -20.20
C GLU A 77 0.19 3.96 -20.76
N ARG A 78 -0.50 4.89 -20.09
CA ARG A 78 -1.84 5.39 -20.46
C ARG A 78 -1.84 6.83 -20.97
N LEU A 79 -0.67 7.43 -21.18
CA LEU A 79 -0.45 8.74 -21.81
C LEU A 79 0.03 8.58 -23.26
#